data_AF-A0A961XWS8-F1
#
_entry.id   AF-A0A961XWS8-F1
#
_cell.length_a   1.000
_cell.length_b   1.000
_cell.length_c   1.000
_cell.angle_alpha   90.00
_cell.angle_beta   90.00
_cell.angle_gamma   90.00
#
_symmetry.space_group_name_H-M   'P 1'
#
loop_
_entity.id
_entity.type
_entity.pdbx_description
1 polymer ?
#
loop_
_entity_poly.entity_id
_entity_poly.type
_entity_poly.pdbx_seq_one_letter_code
_entity_poly.pdbx_strand_id
1 'polypeptide(L)'
;MSTRAQIAIQIGPEEWAHVYVHFDGYPVHMLPALARWKPEDILNAIEIRQVTAEALDCFSPPRAPRILPRPTREFAHLYTWIGCQWVAVESKADAPGV
;
A
#
# COMPACT_ATOMS: atom_id res chain seq x y z
N MET A 1 -2.52 -5.31 -18.06
CA MET A 1 -1.98 -5.91 -16.82
C MET A 1 -2.34 -4.97 -15.68
N SER A 2 -2.83 -5.47 -14.55
CA SER A 2 -3.15 -4.63 -13.39
C SER A 2 -2.43 -5.11 -12.15
N THR A 3 -2.13 -4.17 -11.26
CA THR A 3 -1.41 -4.39 -10.01
C THR A 3 -2.40 -4.25 -8.87
N ARG A 4 -2.58 -5.34 -8.11
CA ARG A 4 -3.31 -5.33 -6.83
C ARG A 4 -2.28 -5.35 -5.71
N ALA A 5 -2.36 -4.39 -4.82
CA ALA A 5 -1.39 -4.23 -3.76
C ALA A 5 -2.04 -3.80 -2.45
N GLN A 6 -1.21 -3.82 -1.42
CA GLN A 6 -1.48 -3.21 -0.12
C GLN A 6 -0.50 -2.09 0.16
N ILE A 7 -0.97 -1.07 0.86
CA ILE A 7 -0.14 -0.04 1.46
C ILE A 7 -0.25 -0.21 2.97
N ALA A 8 0.89 -0.40 3.65
CA ALA A 8 0.97 -0.44 5.10
C ALA A 8 1.52 0.88 5.63
N ILE A 9 0.79 1.52 6.53
CA ILE A 9 1.17 2.80 7.17
C ILE A 9 1.15 2.61 8.67
N GLN A 10 2.26 2.95 9.33
CA GLN A 10 2.34 2.91 10.78
C GLN A 10 1.49 4.03 11.38
N ILE A 11 0.54 3.68 12.24
CA ILE A 11 -0.34 4.61 12.96
C ILE A 11 -0.10 4.58 14.48
N GLY A 12 0.66 3.59 14.97
CA GLY A 12 1.07 3.44 16.36
C GLY A 12 2.27 2.50 16.51
N PRO A 13 2.79 2.27 17.73
CA PRO A 13 3.99 1.45 17.96
C PRO A 13 3.90 0.05 17.37
N GLU A 14 2.73 -0.58 17.48
CA GLU A 14 2.42 -1.92 16.95
C GLU A 14 1.12 -1.89 16.14
N GLU A 15 0.85 -0.77 15.46
CA GLU A 15 -0.38 -0.60 14.70
C GLU A 15 -0.06 -0.12 13.30
N TRP A 16 -0.37 -0.97 12.33
CA TRP A 16 -0.17 -0.70 10.92
C TRP A 16 -1.50 -0.81 10.18
N ALA A 17 -1.95 0.30 9.61
CA ALA A 17 -3.12 0.34 8.76
C ALA A 17 -2.77 -0.20 7.37
N HIS A 18 -3.52 -1.22 6.93
CA HIS A 18 -3.37 -1.85 5.63
C HIS A 18 -4.51 -1.41 4.70
N VAL A 19 -4.18 -0.49 3.78
CA VAL A 19 -5.09 0.05 2.78
C VAL A 19 -4.97 -0.78 1.50
N TYR A 20 -6.10 -1.25 0.99
CA TYR A 20 -6.13 -1.88 -0.32
C TYR A 20 -5.98 -0.83 -1.41
N VAL A 21 -5.19 -1.14 -2.44
CA VAL A 21 -4.98 -0.27 -3.58
C VAL A 21 -4.85 -1.08 -4.87
N HIS A 22 -5.44 -0.54 -5.92
CA HIS A 22 -5.29 -1.05 -7.27
C HIS A 22 -4.68 0.01 -8.19
N PHE A 23 -3.92 -0.47 -9.18
CA PHE A 23 -3.23 0.34 -10.18
C PHE A 23 -3.30 -0.34 -11.54
N ASP A 24 -3.83 0.35 -12.55
CA ASP A 24 -3.80 -0.12 -13.94
C ASP A 24 -2.42 0.08 -14.56
N GLY A 25 -1.56 -0.90 -14.37
CA GLY A 25 -0.26 -0.98 -15.00
C GLY A 25 0.69 -1.89 -14.26
N TYR A 26 1.98 -1.75 -14.59
CA TYR A 26 3.04 -2.51 -13.94
C TYR A 26 3.35 -1.97 -12.54
N PRO A 27 3.72 -2.83 -11.57
CA PRO A 27 4.02 -2.43 -10.20
C PRO A 27 5.13 -1.37 -10.09
N VAL A 28 6.09 -1.38 -11.02
CA VAL A 28 7.18 -0.39 -11.09
C VAL A 28 6.68 1.06 -11.23
N HIS A 29 5.51 1.27 -11.84
CA HIS A 29 4.91 2.60 -12.00
C HIS A 29 4.06 3.03 -10.79
N MET A 30 3.83 2.12 -9.85
CA MET A 30 3.03 2.40 -8.66
C MET A 30 3.77 3.32 -7.68
N LEU A 31 5.08 3.16 -7.52
CA LEU A 31 5.90 4.04 -6.66
C LEU A 31 5.87 5.51 -7.12
N PRO A 32 6.10 5.83 -8.41
CA PRO A 32 5.92 7.20 -8.92
C PRO A 32 4.51 7.76 -8.70
N ALA A 33 3.46 6.95 -8.87
CA ALA A 33 2.09 7.39 -8.63
C ALA A 33 1.86 7.71 -7.13
N LEU A 34 2.33 6.83 -6.24
CA LEU A 34 2.24 7.01 -4.79
C LEU A 34 3.08 8.19 -4.28
N ALA A 35 4.21 8.50 -4.90
CA ALA A 35 5.11 9.58 -4.48
C ALA A 35 4.46 10.98 -4.42
N ARG A 36 3.29 11.15 -5.03
CA ARG A 36 2.50 12.39 -4.98
C ARG A 36 1.62 12.51 -3.73
N TRP A 37 1.39 11.40 -3.03
CA TRP A 37 0.45 11.30 -1.93
C TRP A 37 1.18 11.11 -0.60
N LYS A 38 0.71 11.81 0.43
CA LYS A 38 1.19 11.60 1.78
C LYS A 38 0.46 10.41 2.42
N PRO A 39 1.02 9.80 3.48
CA PRO A 39 0.33 8.74 4.21
C PRO A 39 -1.07 9.13 4.68
N GLU A 40 -1.29 10.38 5.08
CA GLU A 40 -2.59 10.86 5.55
C GLU A 40 -3.64 10.83 4.42
N ASP A 41 -3.25 11.18 3.19
CA ASP A 41 -4.14 11.14 2.02
C ASP A 41 -4.58 9.69 1.72
N ILE A 42 -3.63 8.76 1.81
CA ILE A 42 -3.90 7.32 1.61
C ILE A 42 -4.79 6.76 2.71
N LEU A 43 -4.57 7.16 3.97
CA LEU A 43 -5.43 6.75 5.09
C LEU A 43 -6.85 7.30 4.94
N ASN A 44 -7.00 8.55 4.51
CA ASN A 44 -8.30 9.17 4.27
C ASN A 44 -9.04 8.56 3.07
N ALA A 45 -8.31 7.98 2.12
CA ALA A 45 -8.90 7.27 0.98
C ALA A 45 -9.55 5.93 1.36
N ILE A 46 -9.12 5.31 2.48
CA ILE A 46 -9.67 4.09 3.10
C ILE A 46 -9.49 2.82 2.23
N GLU A 47 -10.00 2.82 1.00
CA GLU A 47 -9.92 1.73 0.02
C GLU A 47 -9.83 2.31 -1.41
N ILE A 48 -8.70 2.10 -2.08
CA ILE A 48 -8.38 2.75 -3.37
C ILE A 48 -8.63 1.78 -4.54
N ARG A 49 -9.54 2.15 -5.44
CA ARG A 49 -9.82 1.45 -6.69
C ARG A 49 -8.78 1.75 -7.77
N GLN A 50 -8.27 2.97 -7.79
CA GLN A 50 -7.20 3.37 -8.70
C GLN A 50 -6.36 4.47 -8.07
N VAL A 51 -5.04 4.29 -8.07
CA VAL A 51 -4.10 5.37 -7.79
C VAL A 51 -3.49 5.91 -9.08
N THR A 52 -3.49 7.23 -9.26
CA THR A 52 -2.64 7.91 -10.26
C THR A 52 -1.83 9.01 -9.58
N ALA A 53 -0.98 9.70 -10.35
CA ALA A 53 -0.23 10.85 -9.82
C ALA A 53 -1.12 12.10 -9.61
N GLU A 54 -2.35 12.08 -10.14
CA GLU A 54 -3.30 13.19 -10.16
C GLU A 54 -4.53 12.94 -9.30
N ALA A 55 -4.96 11.68 -9.12
CA ALA A 55 -6.15 11.34 -8.34
C ALA A 55 -6.04 10.00 -7.59
N LEU A 56 -6.81 9.91 -6.49
CA LEU A 56 -7.14 8.66 -5.79
C LEU A 56 -8.62 8.34 -6.05
N ASP A 57 -8.90 7.39 -6.94
CA ASP A 57 -10.25 6.86 -7.12
C ASP A 57 -10.54 5.84 -6.02
N CYS A 58 -11.56 6.11 -5.21
CA CYS A 58 -11.87 5.35 -4.00
C CYS A 58 -13.12 4.48 -4.19
N PHE A 59 -13.21 3.37 -3.45
CA PHE A 59 -14.45 2.60 -3.42
C PHE A 59 -15.56 3.33 -2.66
N SER A 60 -16.80 3.12 -3.10
CA SER A 60 -18.00 3.59 -2.42
C SER A 60 -19.05 2.47 -2.41
N PRO A 61 -19.40 1.91 -1.23
CA PRO A 61 -18.81 2.18 0.08
C PRO A 61 -17.39 1.59 0.21
N PRO A 62 -16.46 2.25 0.93
CA PRO A 62 -15.13 1.70 1.18
C PRO A 62 -15.14 0.72 2.36
N ARG A 63 -14.23 -0.24 2.34
CA ARG A 63 -13.94 -1.13 3.46
C ARG A 63 -12.85 -0.55 4.35
N ALA A 64 -13.07 -0.55 5.66
CA ALA A 64 -12.08 -0.03 6.61
C ALA A 64 -10.71 -0.74 6.48
N PRO A 65 -9.59 -0.01 6.65
CA PRO A 65 -8.26 -0.60 6.61
C PRO A 65 -8.11 -1.63 7.72
N ARG A 66 -7.40 -2.73 7.43
CA ARG A 66 -7.09 -3.71 8.47
C ARG A 66 -5.91 -3.21 9.30
N ILE A 67 -6.07 -3.24 10.62
CA ILE A 67 -4.97 -2.92 11.54
C ILE A 67 -4.26 -4.21 11.93
N LEU A 68 -2.95 -4.28 11.70
CA LEU A 68 -2.11 -5.44 12.02
C LEU A 68 -0.86 -4.98 12.79
N PRO A 69 -0.20 -5.87 13.54
CA PRO A 69 0.96 -5.49 14.36
C PRO A 69 2.22 -5.14 13.57
N ARG A 70 2.26 -5.46 12.27
CA ARG A 70 3.42 -5.26 11.39
C ARG A 70 2.98 -5.18 9.92
N PRO A 71 3.80 -4.61 9.03
CA PRO A 71 3.56 -4.65 7.59
C PRO A 71 3.43 -6.11 7.13
N THR A 72 2.26 -6.46 6.59
CA THR A 72 1.93 -7.82 6.18
C THR A 72 1.46 -7.79 4.74
N ARG A 73 2.08 -8.61 3.89
CA ARG A 73 1.74 -8.71 2.47
C ARG A 73 0.60 -9.71 2.28
N GLU A 74 -0.63 -9.23 2.18
CA GLU A 74 -1.81 -10.08 1.88
C GLU A 74 -2.13 -10.14 0.38
N PHE A 75 -1.50 -9.30 -0.45
CA PHE A 75 -1.64 -9.27 -1.91
C PHE A 75 -0.31 -9.49 -2.64
N ALA A 76 -0.27 -9.35 -3.96
CA ALA A 76 0.95 -9.57 -4.75
C ALA A 76 2.09 -8.60 -4.38
N HIS A 77 1.74 -7.35 -4.05
CA HIS A 77 2.69 -6.30 -3.71
C HIS A 77 2.29 -5.63 -2.39
N LEU A 78 3.31 -5.19 -1.65
CA LEU A 78 3.17 -4.41 -0.43
C LEU A 78 4.05 -3.17 -0.57
N TYR A 79 3.51 -2.02 -0.20
CA TYR A 79 4.25 -0.76 -0.14
C TYR A 79 4.17 -0.21 1.28
N THR A 80 5.23 0.45 1.72
CA THR A 80 5.32 1.05 3.06
C THR A 80 5.90 2.46 2.98
N TRP A 81 5.57 3.30 3.94
CA TRP A 81 6.15 4.64 4.08
C TRP A 81 7.31 4.61 5.06
N ILE A 82 8.54 4.83 4.57
CA ILE A 82 9.77 4.86 5.37
C ILE A 82 10.57 6.09 4.99
N GLY A 83 11.05 6.85 5.98
CA GLY A 83 11.97 7.96 5.73
C GLY A 83 11.42 9.00 4.74
N CYS A 84 10.12 9.30 4.81
CA CYS A 84 9.42 10.22 3.91
C CYS A 84 9.30 9.75 2.44
N GLN A 85 9.39 8.44 2.18
CA GLN A 85 9.26 7.88 0.84
C GLN A 85 8.46 6.57 0.85
N TRP A 86 7.77 6.30 -0.26
CA TRP A 86 7.15 5.00 -0.51
C TRP A 86 8.20 3.99 -0.96
N VAL A 87 8.18 2.80 -0.35
CA VAL A 87 9.11 1.71 -0.64
C VAL A 87 8.31 0.44 -0.90
N ALA A 88 8.67 -0.29 -1.96
CA ALA A 88 8.14 -1.63 -2.21
C ALA A 88 8.77 -2.62 -1.22
N VAL A 89 7.96 -3.36 -0.48
CA VAL A 89 8.42 -4.41 0.42
C VAL A 89 8.52 -5.70 -0.38
N GLU A 90 9.74 -6.11 -0.69
CA GLU A 90 10.00 -7.43 -1.21
C GLU A 90 9.80 -8.45 -0.09
N SER A 91 9.01 -9.50 -0.36
CA SER A 91 9.03 -10.65 0.52
C SER A 91 10.39 -11.30 0.37
N LYS A 92 11.19 -11.25 1.44
CA LYS A 92 12.28 -12.20 1.60
C LYS A 92 11.61 -13.58 1.54
N ALA A 93 11.75 -14.28 0.42
CA ALA A 93 11.47 -15.70 0.42
C ALA A 93 12.27 -16.26 1.59
N ASP A 94 11.63 -17.03 2.48
CA ASP A 94 12.34 -17.83 3.46
C ASP A 94 13.53 -18.46 2.75
N ALA A 95 14.75 -18.11 3.19
CA ALA A 95 15.91 -18.84 2.75
C ALA A 95 15.64 -20.31 3.10
N PRO A 96 15.79 -21.27 2.17
CA PRO A 96 15.66 -22.67 2.55
C PRO A 96 16.66 -22.91 3.68
N GLY A 97 16.12 -23.30 4.84
CA GLY A 97 16.91 -23.59 6.03
C GLY A 97 18.05 -24.55 5.68
N VAL A 98 19.22 -24.23 6.23
CA VAL A 98 20.45 -25.01 6.14
C VAL A 98 20.25 -26.45 6.63
#